data_AF-A0A3C1A855-F1
#
_entry.id   AF-A0A3C1A855-F1
#
_cell.length_a   1.000
_cell.length_b   1.000
_cell.length_c   1.000
_cell.angle_alpha   90.00
_cell.angle_beta   90.00
_cell.angle_gamma   90.00
#
_symmetry.space_group_name_H-M   'P 1'
#
loop_
_entity.id
_entity.type
_entity.pdbx_description
1 polymer ?
#
loop_
_entity_poly.entity_id
_entity_poly.type
_entity_poly.pdbx_seq_one_letter_code
_entity_poly.pdbx_strand_id
1 'polypeptide(L)'
;MKNLSKAIWILVAVLTIAGCSPYRELAKQYVTQSSTQAVVYLIPAGYLDKVNQKRYPTIDLSGYTQYQRDSIKFEMSNFLKNISDSAFLTRFVNSYMEELRALGVRVCLDGPDSINCPPAKDSWVVKMDNLELREFYIKTTDEQFIYPAIYQKDIDIEAISLHAWFSINKLN
;
A
#
# COMPACT_ATOMS: atom_id res chain seq x y z
N MET A 1 -40.95 54.02 -4.33
CA MET A 1 -40.04 53.41 -3.33
C MET A 1 -40.61 52.16 -2.64
N LYS A 2 -41.87 52.13 -2.18
CA LYS A 2 -42.46 50.95 -1.49
C LYS A 2 -42.48 49.65 -2.31
N ASN A 3 -42.65 49.72 -3.64
CA ASN A 3 -42.67 48.53 -4.52
C ASN A 3 -41.27 47.97 -4.81
N LEU A 4 -40.22 48.80 -4.74
CA LEU A 4 -38.84 48.39 -4.95
C LEU A 4 -38.33 47.54 -3.76
N SER A 5 -38.71 47.95 -2.54
CA SER A 5 -38.43 47.18 -1.32
C SER A 5 -39.08 45.79 -1.34
N LYS A 6 -40.33 45.69 -1.80
CA LYS A 6 -41.01 44.39 -1.94
C LYS A 6 -40.34 43.50 -2.99
N ALA A 7 -39.92 44.06 -4.12
CA ALA A 7 -39.21 43.31 -5.15
C ALA A 7 -37.87 42.75 -4.66
N ILE A 8 -37.13 43.52 -3.85
CA ILE A 8 -35.87 43.07 -3.25
C ILE A 8 -36.12 41.92 -2.26
N TRP A 9 -37.14 42.01 -1.42
CA TRP A 9 -37.49 40.92 -0.49
C TRP A 9 -37.94 39.64 -1.21
N ILE A 10 -38.68 39.76 -2.31
CA ILE A 10 -39.06 38.62 -3.16
C ILE A 10 -37.82 38.01 -3.83
N LEU A 11 -36.90 38.83 -4.32
CA LEU A 11 -35.65 38.37 -4.94
C LEU A 11 -34.78 37.60 -3.93
N VAL A 12 -34.64 38.12 -2.71
CA VAL A 12 -33.89 37.47 -1.62
C VAL A 12 -34.54 36.16 -1.21
N ALA A 13 -35.88 36.10 -1.14
CA ALA A 13 -36.60 34.86 -0.84
C ALA A 13 -36.43 33.80 -1.95
N VAL A 14 -36.42 34.19 -3.23
CA VAL A 14 -36.21 33.26 -4.35
C VAL A 14 -34.78 32.73 -4.35
N LEU A 15 -33.78 33.56 -4.03
CA LEU A 15 -32.37 33.16 -3.96
C LEU A 15 -32.08 32.17 -2.81
N THR A 16 -32.75 32.29 -1.66
CA THR A 16 -32.55 31.35 -0.55
C THR A 16 -33.20 29.99 -0.77
N ILE A 17 -34.33 29.93 -1.49
CA ILE A 17 -35.00 28.66 -1.84
C ILE A 17 -34.22 27.93 -2.94
N ALA A 18 -33.67 28.65 -3.92
CA ALA A 18 -32.81 28.09 -4.96
C ALA A 18 -31.47 27.57 -4.41
N GLY A 19 -30.93 28.18 -3.35
CA GLY A 19 -29.69 27.75 -2.70
C GLY A 19 -29.76 26.36 -2.04
N CYS A 20 -30.94 25.88 -1.63
CA CYS A 20 -31.09 24.55 -1.01
C CYS A 20 -31.05 23.38 -2.03
N SER A 21 -31.34 23.65 -3.30
CA SER A 21 -31.38 22.62 -4.37
C SER A 21 -30.00 22.06 -4.76
N PRO A 22 -28.95 22.88 -5.01
CA PRO A 22 -27.67 22.36 -5.48
C PRO A 22 -26.95 21.54 -4.40
N TYR A 23 -27.03 21.93 -3.12
CA TYR A 23 -26.47 21.13 -2.03
C TYR A 23 -27.20 19.80 -1.84
N ARG A 24 -28.52 19.78 -2.05
CA ARG A 24 -29.32 18.55 -2.00
C ARG A 24 -28.99 17.63 -3.18
N GLU A 25 -28.77 18.18 -4.37
CA GLU A 25 -28.34 17.45 -5.56
C GLU A 25 -26.93 16.86 -5.37
N LEU A 26 -25.99 17.67 -4.87
CA LEU A 26 -24.62 17.26 -4.53
C LEU A 26 -24.61 16.21 -3.42
N ALA A 27 -25.39 16.39 -2.35
CA ALA A 27 -25.51 15.40 -1.28
C ALA A 27 -26.14 14.10 -1.80
N LYS A 28 -27.15 14.19 -2.68
CA LYS A 28 -27.77 13.03 -3.30
C LYS A 28 -26.80 12.31 -4.23
N GLN A 29 -26.05 13.04 -5.07
CA GLN A 29 -24.99 12.47 -5.92
C GLN A 29 -23.91 11.79 -5.09
N TYR A 30 -23.44 12.44 -4.01
CA TYR A 30 -22.47 11.86 -3.07
C TYR A 30 -23.00 10.57 -2.43
N VAL A 31 -24.25 10.55 -1.98
CA VAL A 31 -24.88 9.35 -1.42
C VAL A 31 -25.04 8.25 -2.48
N THR A 32 -25.43 8.59 -3.71
CA THR A 32 -25.61 7.60 -4.79
C THR A 32 -24.30 7.10 -5.39
N GLN A 33 -23.25 7.92 -5.48
CA GLN A 33 -21.94 7.47 -5.95
C GLN A 33 -21.21 6.67 -4.87
N SER A 34 -21.27 7.09 -3.60
CA SER A 34 -20.62 6.35 -2.51
C SER A 34 -21.23 4.98 -2.24
N SER A 35 -22.52 4.77 -2.57
CA SER A 35 -23.18 3.46 -2.47
C SER A 35 -22.85 2.50 -3.62
N THR A 36 -22.33 3.02 -4.75
CA THR A 36 -21.86 2.24 -5.89
C THR A 36 -20.36 1.94 -5.87
N GLN A 37 -19.59 2.64 -5.03
CA GLN A 37 -18.16 2.41 -4.90
C GLN A 37 -17.89 1.10 -4.15
N ALA A 38 -16.96 0.30 -4.67
CA ALA A 38 -16.46 -0.86 -3.96
C ALA A 38 -15.81 -0.41 -2.63
N VAL A 39 -16.08 -1.17 -1.58
CA VAL A 39 -15.51 -0.94 -0.25
C VAL A 39 -14.47 -2.00 0.03
N VAL A 40 -13.29 -1.60 0.46
CA VAL A 40 -12.23 -2.52 0.87
C VAL A 40 -11.92 -2.31 2.35
N TYR A 41 -12.16 -3.36 3.13
CA TYR A 41 -11.72 -3.48 4.51
C TYR A 41 -10.31 -4.05 4.51
N LEU A 42 -9.33 -3.20 4.78
CA LEU A 42 -7.91 -3.54 4.71
C LEU A 42 -7.39 -3.93 6.10
N ILE A 43 -6.88 -5.14 6.21
CA ILE A 43 -6.17 -5.63 7.39
C ILE A 43 -4.67 -5.64 7.06
N PRO A 44 -3.88 -4.68 7.56
CA PRO A 44 -2.45 -4.59 7.26
C PRO A 44 -1.64 -5.71 7.94
N ALA A 45 -0.45 -5.97 7.42
CA ALA A 45 0.49 -6.90 8.04
C ALA A 45 1.00 -6.29 9.36
N GLY A 46 1.13 -7.13 10.40
CA GLY A 46 1.56 -6.69 11.73
C GLY A 46 3.08 -6.50 11.87
N TYR A 47 3.86 -7.12 10.99
CA TYR A 47 5.32 -7.07 11.00
C TYR A 47 5.87 -7.15 9.59
N LEU A 48 7.16 -6.82 9.44
CA LEU A 48 7.91 -6.90 8.20
C LEU A 48 8.97 -7.98 8.34
N ASP A 49 8.84 -9.06 7.57
CA ASP A 49 9.87 -10.09 7.49
C ASP A 49 11.09 -9.54 6.74
N LYS A 50 12.27 -9.74 7.30
CA LYS A 50 13.54 -9.34 6.68
C LYS A 50 14.45 -10.53 6.54
N VAL A 51 14.68 -10.93 5.29
CA VAL A 51 15.38 -12.18 4.99
C VAL A 51 16.62 -11.87 4.16
N ASN A 52 17.80 -12.13 4.73
CA ASN A 52 19.05 -12.05 3.97
C ASN A 52 19.38 -13.44 3.38
N GLN A 53 19.24 -13.56 2.06
CA GLN A 53 19.54 -14.77 1.29
C GLN A 53 20.94 -14.77 0.68
N LYS A 54 21.77 -13.76 0.95
CA LYS A 54 23.16 -13.74 0.49
C LYS A 54 23.92 -14.94 1.08
N ARG A 55 24.74 -15.57 0.23
CA ARG A 55 25.72 -16.57 0.64
C ARG A 55 27.04 -15.89 0.94
N TYR A 56 27.68 -16.31 2.02
CA TYR A 56 28.99 -15.81 2.45
C TYR A 56 29.98 -16.98 2.45
N PRO A 57 30.71 -17.21 1.34
CA PRO A 57 31.59 -18.39 1.19
C PRO A 57 32.71 -18.46 2.24
N THR A 58 33.09 -17.31 2.80
CA THR A 58 34.17 -17.18 3.78
C THR A 58 33.75 -17.46 5.21
N ILE A 59 32.46 -17.68 5.48
CA ILE A 59 31.93 -17.85 6.84
C ILE A 59 31.25 -19.21 6.95
N ASP A 60 31.75 -20.05 7.86
CA ASP A 60 31.09 -21.30 8.21
C ASP A 60 30.02 -21.05 9.28
N LEU A 61 28.77 -21.32 8.93
CA LEU A 61 27.61 -21.17 9.81
C LEU A 61 26.97 -22.51 10.20
N SER A 62 27.60 -23.63 9.85
CA SER A 62 27.03 -24.99 10.03
C SER A 62 26.79 -25.35 11.51
N GLY A 63 27.63 -24.84 12.42
CA GLY A 63 27.52 -25.08 13.86
C GLY A 63 26.45 -24.25 14.60
N TYR A 64 25.80 -23.30 13.94
CA TYR A 64 24.81 -22.41 14.56
C TYR A 64 23.37 -22.90 14.36
N THR A 65 22.46 -22.55 15.27
CA THR A 65 21.02 -22.78 15.08
C THR A 65 20.47 -21.89 13.96
N GLN A 66 19.28 -22.22 13.42
CA GLN A 66 18.66 -21.40 12.38
C GLN A 66 18.48 -19.94 12.81
N TYR A 67 17.99 -19.70 14.03
CA TYR A 67 17.83 -18.37 14.59
C TYR A 67 19.16 -17.59 14.62
N GLN A 68 20.23 -18.23 15.11
CA GLN A 68 21.56 -17.60 15.15
C GLN A 68 22.08 -17.28 13.74
N ARG A 69 21.88 -18.18 12.77
CA ARG A 69 22.24 -17.94 11.37
C ARG A 69 21.50 -16.73 10.81
N ASP A 70 20.21 -16.62 11.09
CA ASP A 70 19.39 -15.52 10.59
C ASP A 70 19.78 -14.19 11.25
N SER A 71 20.07 -14.15 12.55
CA SER A 71 20.64 -12.97 13.21
C SER A 71 21.98 -12.55 12.61
N ILE A 72 22.92 -13.50 12.44
CA ILE A 72 24.24 -13.19 11.86
C ILE A 72 24.08 -12.63 10.44
N LYS A 73 23.26 -13.28 9.61
CA LYS A 73 23.00 -12.81 8.25
C LYS A 73 22.31 -11.45 8.23
N PHE A 74 21.41 -11.18 9.17
CA PHE A 74 20.78 -9.88 9.30
C PHE A 74 21.81 -8.79 9.60
N GLU A 75 22.74 -9.01 10.53
CA GLU A 75 23.81 -8.04 10.83
C GLU A 75 24.76 -7.80 9.64
N MET A 76 24.98 -8.84 8.84
CA MET A 76 25.75 -8.78 7.58
C MET A 76 25.01 -8.14 6.41
N SER A 77 23.71 -7.83 6.57
CA SER A 77 22.93 -7.12 5.57
C SER A 77 23.54 -5.74 5.27
N ASN A 78 23.56 -5.34 4.00
CA ASN A 78 23.93 -3.98 3.63
C ASN A 78 22.71 -3.04 3.68
N PHE A 79 21.51 -3.57 3.50
CA PHE A 79 20.28 -2.79 3.39
C PHE A 79 19.28 -3.02 4.52
N LEU A 80 18.85 -4.27 4.74
CA LEU A 80 17.77 -4.66 5.65
C LEU A 80 17.94 -4.15 7.08
N LYS A 81 19.18 -4.14 7.60
CA LYS A 81 19.48 -3.63 8.95
C LYS A 81 19.26 -2.13 9.12
N ASN A 82 19.30 -1.38 8.01
CA ASN A 82 19.15 0.07 7.98
C ASN A 82 17.70 0.50 7.70
N ILE A 83 16.80 -0.44 7.42
CA ILE A 83 15.39 -0.16 7.17
C ILE A 83 14.64 -0.19 8.50
N SER A 84 13.86 0.84 8.82
CA SER A 84 12.97 0.80 9.98
C SER A 84 11.67 0.07 9.64
N ASP A 85 11.31 -0.94 10.43
CA ASP A 85 10.10 -1.76 10.21
C ASP A 85 8.84 -0.91 10.25
N SER A 86 8.70 -0.08 11.29
CA SER A 86 7.54 0.79 11.46
C SER A 86 7.43 1.81 10.34
N ALA A 87 8.54 2.46 9.98
CA ALA A 87 8.55 3.44 8.89
C ALA A 87 8.20 2.79 7.54
N PHE A 88 8.70 1.59 7.26
CA PHE A 88 8.41 0.86 6.03
C PHE A 88 6.95 0.43 5.97
N LEU A 89 6.44 -0.23 7.02
CA LEU A 89 5.06 -0.69 7.09
C LEU A 89 4.06 0.47 6.95
N THR A 90 4.28 1.56 7.71
CA THR A 90 3.42 2.75 7.63
C THR A 90 3.40 3.34 6.23
N ARG A 91 4.58 3.51 5.60
CA ARG A 91 4.63 4.03 4.23
C ARG A 91 3.97 3.10 3.23
N PHE A 92 4.26 1.80 3.29
CA PHE A 92 3.70 0.82 2.38
C PHE A 92 2.17 0.76 2.45
N VAL A 93 1.61 0.65 3.66
CA VAL A 93 0.16 0.59 3.87
C VAL A 93 -0.51 1.89 3.44
N ASN A 94 0.04 3.05 3.81
CA ASN A 94 -0.53 4.34 3.43
C ASN A 94 -0.54 4.52 1.91
N SER A 95 0.58 4.25 1.24
CA SER A 95 0.66 4.36 -0.22
C SER A 95 -0.28 3.37 -0.91
N TYR A 96 -0.39 2.13 -0.41
CA TYR A 96 -1.36 1.16 -0.93
C TYR A 96 -2.81 1.67 -0.80
N MET A 97 -3.17 2.25 0.34
CA MET A 97 -4.49 2.84 0.57
C MET A 97 -4.76 4.05 -0.32
N GLU A 98 -3.76 4.91 -0.52
CA GLU A 98 -3.85 6.09 -1.39
C GLU A 98 -4.08 5.69 -2.85
N GLU A 99 -3.35 4.70 -3.36
CA GLU A 99 -3.51 4.20 -4.73
C GLU A 99 -4.90 3.58 -4.95
N LEU A 100 -5.39 2.78 -4.00
CA LEU A 100 -6.75 2.24 -4.08
C LEU A 100 -7.81 3.36 -4.06
N ARG A 101 -7.63 4.39 -3.24
CA ARG A 101 -8.54 5.55 -3.21
C ARG A 101 -8.48 6.35 -4.50
N ALA A 102 -7.31 6.51 -5.10
CA ALA A 102 -7.14 7.16 -6.40
C ALA A 102 -7.89 6.40 -7.51
N LEU A 103 -8.03 5.07 -7.39
CA LEU A 103 -8.84 4.22 -8.26
C LEU A 103 -10.36 4.26 -7.94
N GLY A 104 -10.79 5.09 -6.98
CA GLY A 104 -12.21 5.25 -6.61
C GLY A 104 -12.72 4.19 -5.63
N VAL A 105 -11.83 3.43 -4.99
CA VAL A 105 -12.19 2.44 -3.95
C VAL A 105 -12.24 3.11 -2.59
N ARG A 106 -13.30 2.86 -1.82
CA ARG A 106 -13.38 3.32 -0.43
C ARG A 106 -12.65 2.33 0.47
N VAL A 107 -11.46 2.72 0.95
CA VAL A 107 -10.62 1.87 1.81
C VAL A 107 -10.78 2.21 3.29
N CYS A 108 -11.03 1.19 4.10
CA CYS A 108 -11.31 1.27 5.53
C CYS A 108 -10.41 0.33 6.31
N LEU A 109 -9.82 0.83 7.40
CA LEU A 109 -9.01 0.03 8.31
C LEU A 109 -9.84 -0.59 9.43
N ASP A 110 -10.91 0.10 9.83
CA ASP A 110 -11.88 -0.43 10.76
C ASP A 110 -12.66 -1.57 10.10
N GLY A 111 -13.09 -2.57 10.88
CA GLY A 111 -13.90 -3.68 10.38
C GLY A 111 -15.27 -3.25 9.83
N PRO A 112 -16.00 -4.18 9.20
CA PRO A 112 -17.30 -3.91 8.57
C PRO A 112 -18.39 -3.42 9.52
N ASP A 113 -18.23 -3.65 10.83
CA ASP A 113 -19.16 -3.17 11.86
C ASP A 113 -18.95 -1.68 12.22
N SER A 114 -17.95 -1.01 11.63
CA SER A 114 -17.67 0.41 11.89
C SER A 114 -18.74 1.33 11.30
N ILE A 115 -19.30 2.19 12.14
CA ILE A 115 -20.27 3.23 11.74
C ILE A 115 -19.64 4.21 10.72
N ASN A 116 -18.32 4.41 10.79
CA ASN A 116 -17.60 5.34 9.91
C ASN A 116 -17.36 4.75 8.51
N CYS A 117 -17.41 3.42 8.38
CA CYS A 117 -17.26 2.74 7.11
C CYS A 117 -18.30 1.63 6.95
N PRO A 118 -19.56 2.00 6.67
CA PRO A 118 -20.61 1.02 6.46
C PRO A 118 -20.34 0.22 5.18
N PRO A 119 -20.74 -1.07 5.13
CA PRO A 119 -20.55 -1.91 3.96
C PRO A 119 -21.42 -1.45 2.79
N ALA A 120 -20.91 -1.66 1.58
CA ALA A 120 -21.65 -1.53 0.32
C ALA A 120 -21.89 -2.91 -0.32
N LYS A 121 -22.68 -2.94 -1.40
CA LYS A 121 -23.00 -4.18 -2.15
C LYS A 121 -21.74 -4.92 -2.66
N ASP A 122 -20.71 -4.17 -3.02
CA ASP A 122 -19.42 -4.72 -3.45
C ASP A 122 -18.34 -4.43 -2.41
N SER A 123 -18.52 -5.02 -1.22
CA SER A 123 -17.56 -4.97 -0.13
C SER A 123 -16.60 -6.16 -0.18
N TRP A 124 -15.33 -5.91 0.16
CA TRP A 124 -14.27 -6.90 0.18
C TRP A 124 -13.42 -6.75 1.43
N VAL A 125 -12.97 -7.86 2.00
CA VAL A 125 -11.91 -7.90 3.00
C VAL A 125 -10.60 -8.25 2.29
N VAL A 126 -9.63 -7.35 2.38
CA VAL A 126 -8.27 -7.57 1.89
C VAL A 126 -7.36 -7.64 3.09
N LYS A 127 -6.77 -8.81 3.33
CA LYS A 127 -5.80 -9.01 4.40
C LYS A 127 -4.41 -9.16 3.80
N MET A 128 -3.46 -8.37 4.28
CA MET A 128 -2.04 -8.59 3.99
C MET A 128 -1.53 -9.68 4.93
N ASP A 129 -1.37 -10.90 4.42
CA ASP A 129 -0.97 -12.04 5.24
C ASP A 129 0.51 -12.01 5.61
N ASN A 130 1.34 -11.59 4.66
CA ASN A 130 2.76 -11.42 4.91
C ASN A 130 3.35 -10.29 4.05
N LEU A 131 4.38 -9.63 4.59
CA LEU A 131 5.20 -8.64 3.92
C LEU A 131 6.66 -8.98 4.20
N GLU A 132 7.42 -9.31 3.16
CA GLU A 132 8.82 -9.72 3.26
C GLU A 132 9.72 -8.85 2.37
N LEU A 133 10.79 -8.32 2.96
CA LEU A 133 11.94 -7.77 2.23
C LEU A 133 13.07 -8.79 2.22
N ARG A 134 13.55 -9.06 1.02
CA ARG A 134 14.59 -10.06 0.79
C ARG A 134 15.79 -9.44 0.12
N GLU A 135 16.96 -9.64 0.72
CA GLU A 135 18.24 -9.21 0.16
C GLU A 135 19.00 -10.41 -0.42
N PHE A 136 19.53 -10.27 -1.62
CA PHE A 136 20.21 -11.35 -2.35
C PHE A 136 21.23 -10.82 -3.35
N TYR A 137 22.02 -11.73 -3.93
CA TYR A 137 22.89 -11.42 -5.06
C TYR A 137 22.27 -11.90 -6.36
N ILE A 138 22.24 -11.03 -7.36
CA ILE A 138 22.04 -11.40 -8.76
C ILE A 138 23.42 -11.69 -9.34
N LYS A 139 23.64 -12.93 -9.78
CA LYS A 139 24.87 -13.33 -10.43
C LYS A 139 24.80 -13.00 -11.91
N THR A 140 25.79 -12.26 -12.39
CA THR A 140 25.97 -11.99 -13.81
C THR A 140 27.42 -12.24 -14.20
N THR A 141 27.66 -12.60 -15.45
CA THR A 141 29.00 -12.82 -15.98
C THR A 141 29.18 -11.85 -17.12
N ASP A 142 30.23 -11.04 -17.04
CA ASP A 142 30.67 -10.20 -18.14
C ASP A 142 31.74 -10.93 -18.93
N GLU A 143 31.64 -10.90 -20.25
CA GLU A 143 32.53 -11.62 -21.15
C GLU A 143 33.06 -10.69 -22.24
N GLN A 144 34.38 -10.70 -22.41
CA GLN A 144 35.05 -9.92 -23.43
C GLN A 144 36.03 -10.77 -24.22
N PHE A 145 35.93 -10.69 -25.55
CA PHE A 145 36.91 -11.26 -26.47
C PHE A 145 38.07 -10.29 -26.66
N ILE A 146 39.29 -10.73 -26.34
CA ILE A 146 40.53 -9.99 -26.62
C ILE A 146 41.46 -10.95 -27.37
N TYR A 147 41.61 -10.75 -28.68
CA TYR A 147 42.29 -11.67 -29.61
C TYR A 147 41.64 -13.08 -29.63
N PRO A 148 42.33 -14.26 -29.52
CA PRO A 148 41.61 -15.54 -29.48
C PRO A 148 41.14 -15.93 -28.07
N ALA A 149 41.37 -15.09 -27.06
CA ALA A 149 41.05 -15.41 -25.66
C ALA A 149 39.71 -14.78 -25.24
N ILE A 150 38.94 -15.55 -24.46
CA ILE A 150 37.73 -15.08 -23.77
C ILE A 150 38.12 -14.75 -22.34
N TYR A 151 37.90 -13.50 -21.95
CA TYR A 151 38.02 -13.06 -20.58
C TYR A 151 36.63 -13.00 -19.98
N GLN A 152 36.41 -13.74 -18.90
CA GLN A 152 35.13 -13.77 -18.19
C GLN A 152 35.33 -13.27 -16.76
N LYS A 153 34.36 -12.51 -16.26
CA LYS A 153 34.32 -12.06 -14.88
C LYS A 153 32.92 -12.21 -14.31
N ASP A 154 32.82 -12.99 -13.25
CA ASP A 154 31.60 -13.08 -12.46
C ASP A 154 31.46 -11.83 -11.57
N ILE A 155 30.26 -11.26 -11.58
CA ILE A 155 29.89 -10.07 -10.83
C ILE A 155 28.64 -10.41 -10.02
N ASP A 156 28.74 -10.26 -8.71
CA ASP A 156 27.60 -10.35 -7.80
C ASP A 156 27.00 -8.95 -7.60
N ILE A 157 25.78 -8.73 -8.11
CA ILE A 157 25.04 -7.48 -7.94
C ILE A 157 24.12 -7.62 -6.73
N GLU A 158 24.19 -6.69 -5.79
CA GLU A 158 23.27 -6.68 -4.65
C GLU A 158 21.88 -6.21 -5.06
N ALA A 159 20.85 -6.93 -4.63
CA ALA A 159 19.47 -6.64 -4.92
C ALA A 159 18.59 -6.82 -3.68
N ILE A 160 17.48 -6.09 -3.66
CA ILE A 160 16.39 -6.24 -2.70
C ILE A 160 15.11 -6.52 -3.48
N SER A 161 14.33 -7.49 -3.03
CA SER A 161 12.97 -7.72 -3.49
C SER A 161 11.97 -7.53 -2.37
N LEU A 162 10.80 -7.02 -2.72
CA LEU A 162 9.62 -6.93 -1.86
C LEU A 162 8.64 -8.01 -2.29
N HIS A 163 8.20 -8.83 -1.32
CA HIS A 163 7.16 -9.82 -1.49
C HIS A 163 5.99 -9.47 -0.57
N ALA A 164 4.79 -9.36 -1.14
CA ALA A 164 3.58 -9.08 -0.39
C ALA A 164 2.52 -10.11 -0.76
N TRP A 165 1.96 -10.76 0.26
CA TRP A 165 0.90 -11.77 0.09
C TRP A 165 -0.42 -11.21 0.61
N PHE A 166 -1.48 -11.43 -0.16
CA PHE A 166 -2.81 -10.94 0.14
C PHE A 166 -3.84 -12.06 0.09
N SER A 167 -4.72 -12.10 1.08
CA SER A 167 -5.98 -12.84 1.04
C SER A 167 -7.11 -11.87 0.76
N ILE A 168 -7.92 -12.17 -0.26
CA ILE A 168 -9.02 -11.32 -0.72
C ILE A 168 -10.31 -12.12 -0.62
N ASN A 169 -11.29 -11.61 0.13
CA ASN A 169 -12.58 -12.25 0.32
C ASN A 169 -13.70 -11.25 0.08
N LYS A 170 -14.78 -11.65 -0.62
CA LYS A 170 -15.97 -10.81 -0.75
C LYS A 170 -16.76 -10.85 0.56
N LEU A 171 -17.26 -9.70 1.01
CA LEU A 171 -18.22 -9.62 2.10
C LEU A 171 -19.60 -10.02 1.54
N ASN A 172 -20.23 -11.01 2.18
CA ASN A 172 -21.54 -11.54 1.79
C ASN A 172 -22.66 -10.49 1.92
#